data_AF-A0A8G2M7G7-F1
#
_entry.id   AF-A0A8G2M7G7-F1
#
_cell.length_a   1.000
_cell.length_b   1.000
_cell.length_c   1.000
_cell.angle_alpha   90.00
_cell.angle_beta   90.00
_cell.angle_gamma   90.00
#
_symmetry.space_group_name_H-M   'P 1'
#
loop_
_entity.id
_entity.type
_entity.pdbx_description
1 polymer ?
#
loop_
_entity_poly.entity_id
_entity_poly.type
_entity_poly.pdbx_seq_one_letter_code
_entity_poly.pdbx_strand_id
1 'polypeptide(L)'
;MEKIKIIVASDSIGETAELVARAGISQFNPKQCKNELLRYPYIESFEDVDEVIQVAKDTNAIIVYTLIKPEMKQYMSEKVAEFQLKSVDIMGPLMDLLSASVEEKPYNEPGIVHRLDDAYFKKIDAIEFAVKYDDGKDPKGLPKADIILLGISRTSKTPLSQYLAHKSYKVMNVPIVPEVTPPDGLYDIDPKKCIALKISEEKLNRIRKERLKQLGLGDTARYATEARIQEELNYFEEIVSEIGCPVIDVSQKAIEETANDIIHYIEQNKSK
;
A
#
# COMPACT_ATOMS: atom_id res chain seq x y z
N MET A 1 -11.49 -4.38 -33.66
CA MET A 1 -11.98 -3.64 -32.47
C MET A 1 -10.92 -2.63 -32.12
N GLU A 2 -11.26 -1.35 -32.06
CA GLU A 2 -10.31 -0.28 -31.78
C GLU A 2 -9.81 -0.42 -30.33
N LYS A 3 -8.48 -0.44 -30.17
CA LYS A 3 -7.87 -0.41 -28.84
C LYS A 3 -7.99 1.01 -28.31
N ILE A 4 -8.54 1.17 -27.12
CA ILE A 4 -8.53 2.46 -26.42
C ILE A 4 -7.10 2.73 -25.96
N LYS A 5 -6.54 3.85 -26.40
CA LYS A 5 -5.26 4.37 -25.92
C LYS A 5 -5.52 5.49 -24.93
N ILE A 6 -4.80 5.48 -23.82
CA ILE A 6 -4.88 6.53 -22.80
C ILE A 6 -3.50 7.15 -22.65
N ILE A 7 -3.45 8.48 -22.76
CA ILE A 7 -2.27 9.26 -22.42
C ILE A 7 -2.48 9.80 -21.00
N VAL A 8 -1.49 9.59 -20.15
CA VAL A 8 -1.43 10.16 -18.80
C VAL A 8 -0.40 11.27 -18.80
N ALA A 9 -0.85 12.51 -18.66
CA ALA A 9 -0.02 13.72 -18.76
C ALA A 9 0.04 14.45 -17.41
N SER A 10 1.23 14.81 -16.93
CA SER A 10 1.37 15.52 -15.65
C SER A 10 2.58 16.44 -15.64
N ASP A 11 2.43 17.58 -14.96
CA ASP A 11 3.53 18.50 -14.61
C ASP A 11 4.39 18.01 -13.43
N SER A 12 4.15 16.78 -12.97
CA SER A 12 4.91 16.07 -11.96
C SER A 12 5.07 14.60 -12.42
N ILE A 13 5.12 13.65 -11.49
CA ILE A 13 5.36 12.25 -11.83
C ILE A 13 4.15 11.67 -12.58
N GLY A 14 2.91 12.04 -12.26
CA GLY A 14 1.69 11.55 -12.94
C GLY A 14 1.05 10.27 -12.36
N GLU A 15 1.41 9.87 -11.14
CA GLU A 15 0.85 8.67 -10.48
C GLU A 15 -0.66 8.81 -10.22
N THR A 16 -1.12 10.00 -9.84
CA THR A 16 -2.53 10.26 -9.55
C THR A 16 -3.40 10.04 -10.78
N ALA A 17 -3.04 10.66 -11.91
CA ALA A 17 -3.75 10.51 -13.17
C ALA A 17 -3.72 9.05 -13.67
N GLU A 18 -2.58 8.36 -13.52
CA GLU A 18 -2.46 6.94 -13.86
C GLU A 18 -3.38 6.07 -13.02
N LEU A 19 -3.44 6.29 -11.71
CA LEU A 19 -4.28 5.51 -10.79
C LEU A 19 -5.76 5.68 -11.14
N VAL A 20 -6.20 6.91 -11.39
CA VAL A 20 -7.59 7.19 -11.78
C VAL A 20 -7.92 6.56 -13.15
N ALA A 21 -7.02 6.68 -14.13
CA ALA A 21 -7.19 6.06 -15.43
C ALA A 21 -7.31 4.53 -15.32
N ARG A 22 -6.44 3.88 -14.54
CA ARG A 22 -6.49 2.43 -14.30
C ARG A 22 -7.77 2.01 -13.58
N ALA A 23 -8.20 2.77 -12.58
CA ALA A 23 -9.46 2.53 -11.88
C ALA A 23 -10.65 2.62 -12.84
N GLY A 24 -10.70 3.66 -13.69
CA GLY A 24 -11.73 3.80 -14.72
C GLY A 24 -11.73 2.65 -15.73
N ILE A 25 -10.56 2.27 -16.26
CA ILE A 25 -10.42 1.14 -17.19
C ILE A 25 -10.93 -0.17 -16.57
N SER A 26 -10.67 -0.41 -15.28
CA SER A 26 -11.04 -1.66 -14.60
C SER A 26 -12.55 -1.93 -14.57
N GLN A 27 -13.38 -0.91 -14.81
CA GLN A 27 -14.84 -1.03 -14.88
C GLN A 27 -15.34 -1.56 -16.22
N PHE A 28 -14.46 -1.76 -17.21
CA PHE A 28 -14.80 -2.21 -18.56
C PHE A 28 -14.24 -3.59 -18.87
N ASN A 29 -14.81 -4.25 -19.88
CA ASN A 29 -14.36 -5.58 -20.28
C ASN A 29 -12.89 -5.54 -20.77
N PRO A 30 -11.97 -6.35 -20.19
CA PRO A 30 -10.56 -6.37 -20.59
C PRO A 30 -10.32 -6.70 -22.07
N LYS A 31 -11.24 -7.41 -22.72
CA LYS A 31 -11.15 -7.71 -24.17
C LYS A 31 -11.46 -6.49 -25.04
N GLN A 32 -12.19 -5.51 -24.51
CA GLN A 32 -12.57 -4.27 -25.19
C GLN A 32 -11.61 -3.12 -24.87
N CYS A 33 -11.06 -3.09 -23.66
CA CYS A 33 -10.07 -2.12 -23.22
C CYS A 33 -8.70 -2.81 -23.10
N LYS A 34 -8.05 -3.08 -24.24
CA LYS A 34 -6.67 -3.61 -24.21
C LYS A 34 -5.73 -2.46 -23.85
N ASN A 35 -5.29 -2.44 -22.59
CA ASN A 35 -4.56 -1.34 -21.94
C ASN A 35 -3.27 -0.93 -22.69
N GLU A 36 -3.30 0.19 -23.41
CA GLU A 36 -2.10 0.92 -23.83
C GLU A 36 -2.14 2.29 -23.12
N LEU A 37 -1.47 2.36 -21.96
CA LEU A 37 -1.32 3.58 -21.17
C LEU A 37 0.06 4.15 -21.46
N LEU A 38 0.11 5.37 -21.99
CA LEU A 38 1.33 6.11 -22.29
C LEU A 38 1.47 7.25 -21.29
N ARG A 39 2.56 7.30 -20.54
CA ARG A 39 2.77 8.30 -19.49
C ARG A 39 3.77 9.36 -19.94
N TYR A 40 3.37 10.62 -19.79
CA TYR A 40 4.14 11.84 -20.03
C TYR A 40 4.29 12.59 -18.70
N PRO A 41 5.30 12.24 -17.89
CA PRO A 41 5.60 12.97 -16.67
C PRO A 41 6.38 14.25 -16.99
N TYR A 42 6.44 15.18 -16.02
CA TYR A 42 7.22 16.42 -16.07
C TYR A 42 6.93 17.31 -17.29
N ILE A 43 5.65 17.51 -17.60
CA ILE A 43 5.21 18.51 -18.58
C ILE A 43 5.47 19.90 -18.00
N GLU A 44 6.52 20.56 -18.45
CA GLU A 44 7.00 21.83 -17.90
C GLU A 44 6.88 23.00 -18.88
N SER A 45 6.67 22.71 -20.16
CA SER A 45 6.63 23.68 -21.25
C SER A 45 5.44 23.47 -22.20
N PHE A 46 5.10 24.49 -22.97
CA PHE A 46 4.03 24.39 -23.99
C PHE A 46 4.39 23.39 -25.10
N GLU A 47 5.68 23.23 -25.40
CA GLU A 47 6.18 22.23 -26.34
C GLU A 47 5.88 20.80 -25.86
N ASP A 48 5.99 20.52 -24.56
CA ASP A 48 5.64 19.22 -23.98
C ASP A 48 4.13 18.94 -24.15
N VAL A 49 3.30 19.97 -23.98
CA VAL A 49 1.86 19.88 -24.23
C VAL A 49 1.59 19.59 -25.71
N ASP A 50 2.28 20.29 -26.62
CA ASP A 50 2.13 20.08 -28.06
C ASP A 50 2.51 18.65 -28.47
N GLU A 51 3.53 18.05 -27.86
CA GLU A 51 3.87 16.65 -28.07
C GLU A 51 2.73 15.72 -27.65
N VAL A 52 2.18 15.92 -26.45
CA VAL A 52 1.03 15.13 -25.94
C VAL A 52 -0.17 15.26 -26.89
N ILE A 53 -0.48 16.47 -27.34
CA ILE A 53 -1.58 16.76 -28.26
C ILE A 53 -1.33 16.07 -29.61
N GLN A 54 -0.11 16.10 -30.13
CA GLN A 54 0.22 15.47 -31.40
C GLN A 54 0.06 13.94 -31.32
N VAL A 55 0.55 13.31 -30.26
CA VAL A 55 0.40 11.87 -30.04
C VAL A 55 -1.07 11.50 -29.85
N ALA A 56 -1.84 12.34 -29.15
CA ALA A 56 -3.28 12.13 -28.98
C ALA A 56 -4.03 12.16 -30.33
N LYS A 57 -3.67 13.08 -31.23
CA LYS A 57 -4.23 13.17 -32.59
C LYS A 57 -3.90 11.93 -33.42
N ASP A 58 -2.64 11.53 -33.44
CA ASP A 58 -2.16 10.41 -34.28
C ASP A 58 -2.73 9.06 -33.83
N THR A 59 -3.12 8.96 -32.56
CA THR A 59 -3.56 7.71 -31.94
C THR A 59 -5.02 7.68 -31.50
N ASN A 60 -5.75 8.80 -31.66
CA ASN A 60 -7.11 9.00 -31.15
C ASN A 60 -7.22 8.64 -29.64
N ALA A 61 -6.18 8.97 -28.88
CA ALA A 61 -6.10 8.64 -27.46
C ALA A 61 -6.93 9.59 -26.59
N ILE A 62 -7.38 9.08 -25.44
CA ILE A 62 -7.97 9.91 -24.38
C ILE A 62 -6.83 10.46 -23.53
N ILE A 63 -6.80 11.77 -23.32
CA ILE A 63 -5.80 12.45 -22.48
C ILE A 63 -6.36 12.56 -21.06
N VAL A 64 -5.75 11.89 -20.10
CA VAL A 64 -6.04 12.04 -18.67
C VAL A 64 -4.89 12.82 -18.06
N TYR A 65 -5.16 14.00 -17.50
CA TYR A 65 -4.07 14.86 -17.06
C TYR A 65 -4.27 15.51 -15.70
N THR A 66 -3.14 15.88 -15.11
CA THR A 66 -3.04 16.67 -13.88
C THR A 66 -2.00 17.78 -14.12
N LEU A 67 -2.49 18.97 -14.47
CA LEU A 67 -1.69 20.18 -14.63
C LEU A 67 -2.17 21.22 -13.62
N ILE A 68 -1.29 21.60 -12.71
CA ILE A 68 -1.53 22.52 -11.61
C ILE A 68 -1.21 23.96 -12.02
N LYS A 69 -0.18 24.17 -12.85
CA LYS A 69 0.17 25.51 -13.34
C LYS A 69 -0.98 26.07 -14.22
N PRO A 70 -1.57 27.24 -13.88
CA PRO A 70 -2.74 27.77 -14.61
C PRO A 70 -2.51 27.96 -16.10
N GLU A 71 -1.36 28.50 -16.49
CA GLU A 71 -0.96 28.71 -17.89
C GLU A 71 -0.88 27.41 -18.69
N MET A 72 -0.32 26.35 -18.10
CA MET A 72 -0.20 25.02 -18.70
C MET A 72 -1.57 24.35 -18.85
N LYS A 73 -2.39 24.41 -17.78
CA LYS A 73 -3.76 23.90 -17.79
C LYS A 73 -4.60 24.59 -18.86
N GLN A 74 -4.52 25.92 -18.93
CA GLN A 74 -5.23 26.70 -19.93
C GLN A 74 -4.79 26.32 -21.35
N TYR A 75 -3.49 26.28 -21.61
CA TYR A 75 -2.94 25.92 -22.92
C TYR A 75 -3.36 24.50 -23.36
N MET A 76 -3.27 23.51 -22.46
CA MET A 76 -3.76 22.15 -22.72
C MET A 76 -5.26 22.14 -23.05
N SER A 77 -6.08 22.85 -22.28
CA SER A 77 -7.53 22.93 -22.51
C SER A 77 -7.86 23.58 -23.86
N GLU A 78 -7.16 24.64 -24.24
CA GLU A 78 -7.33 25.32 -25.52
C GLU A 78 -6.98 24.39 -26.68
N LYS A 79 -5.83 23.69 -26.61
CA LYS A 79 -5.40 22.75 -27.65
C LYS A 79 -6.33 21.54 -27.79
N VAL A 80 -6.79 20.99 -26.68
CA VAL A 80 -7.79 19.91 -26.67
C VAL A 80 -9.07 20.36 -27.39
N ALA A 81 -9.56 21.57 -27.08
CA ALA A 81 -10.76 22.11 -27.70
C ALA A 81 -10.56 22.41 -29.20
N GLU A 82 -9.43 23.01 -29.57
CA GLU A 82 -9.04 23.33 -30.95
C GLU A 82 -9.09 22.08 -31.84
N PHE A 83 -8.54 20.96 -31.36
CA PHE A 83 -8.46 19.70 -32.11
C PHE A 83 -9.59 18.70 -31.79
N GLN A 84 -10.59 19.10 -30.99
CA GLN A 84 -11.72 18.25 -30.59
C GLN A 84 -11.30 16.90 -29.97
N LEU A 85 -10.24 16.93 -29.17
CA LEU A 85 -9.68 15.73 -28.53
C LEU A 85 -10.48 15.35 -27.28
N LYS A 86 -10.43 14.06 -26.93
CA LYS A 86 -11.03 13.54 -25.69
C LYS A 86 -10.06 13.76 -24.54
N SER A 87 -10.46 14.48 -23.50
CA SER A 87 -9.62 14.66 -22.32
C SER A 87 -10.40 14.69 -21.01
N VAL A 88 -9.67 14.48 -19.91
CA VAL A 88 -10.15 14.60 -18.53
C VAL A 88 -9.09 15.31 -17.70
N ASP A 89 -9.43 16.49 -17.18
CA ASP A 89 -8.68 17.14 -16.09
C ASP A 89 -9.10 16.53 -14.76
N ILE A 90 -8.20 15.80 -14.12
CA ILE A 90 -8.49 15.08 -12.88
C ILE A 90 -8.52 16.02 -11.67
N MET A 91 -7.69 17.06 -11.65
CA MET A 91 -7.50 17.91 -10.48
C MET A 91 -8.30 19.20 -10.55
N GLY A 92 -8.55 19.73 -11.76
CA GLY A 92 -9.22 21.01 -11.96
C GLY A 92 -10.51 21.20 -11.17
N PRO A 93 -11.51 20.32 -11.32
CA PRO A 93 -12.78 20.47 -10.60
C PRO A 93 -12.62 20.51 -9.08
N LEU A 94 -11.70 19.71 -8.52
CA LEU A 94 -11.42 19.71 -7.08
C LEU A 94 -10.71 21.01 -6.65
N MET A 95 -9.73 21.46 -7.43
CA MET A 95 -9.00 22.71 -7.17
C MET A 95 -9.92 23.93 -7.21
N ASP A 96 -10.87 23.95 -8.14
CA ASP A 96 -11.86 25.03 -8.26
C ASP A 96 -12.77 25.08 -7.03
N LEU A 97 -13.25 23.91 -6.56
CA LEU A 97 -14.05 23.81 -5.34
C LEU A 97 -13.27 24.20 -4.07
N LEU A 98 -12.02 23.75 -3.95
CA LEU A 98 -11.16 24.11 -2.83
C LEU A 98 -10.90 25.62 -2.80
N SER A 99 -10.54 26.21 -3.94
CA SER A 99 -10.30 27.66 -4.06
C SER A 99 -11.53 28.50 -3.74
N ALA A 100 -12.74 27.97 -3.97
CA ALA A 100 -13.98 28.62 -3.58
C ALA A 100 -14.32 28.45 -2.08
N SER A 101 -13.70 27.46 -1.42
CA SER A 101 -13.99 27.10 -0.02
C SER A 101 -12.98 27.65 0.98
N VAL A 102 -11.82 28.13 0.53
CA VAL A 102 -10.78 28.73 1.37
C VAL A 102 -10.45 30.14 0.90
N GLU A 103 -10.04 31.02 1.82
CA GLU A 103 -9.61 32.38 1.50
C GLU A 103 -8.21 32.43 0.86
N GLU A 104 -7.42 31.38 1.06
CA GLU A 104 -6.05 31.26 0.56
C GLU A 104 -6.03 30.87 -0.91
N LYS A 105 -5.13 31.48 -1.69
CA LYS A 105 -4.93 31.11 -3.09
C LYS A 105 -4.12 29.80 -3.17
N PRO A 106 -4.38 28.94 -4.16
CA PRO A 106 -3.53 27.78 -4.41
C PRO A 106 -2.07 28.19 -4.62
N TYR A 107 -1.13 27.40 -4.06
CA TYR A 107 0.30 27.59 -4.31
C TYR A 107 0.67 27.41 -5.79
N ASN A 108 -0.12 26.62 -6.53
CA ASN A 108 0.12 26.27 -7.93
C ASN A 108 1.50 25.62 -8.20
N GLU A 109 2.07 24.95 -7.20
CA GLU A 109 3.35 24.26 -7.34
C GLU A 109 3.11 22.76 -7.56
N PRO A 110 3.55 22.20 -8.71
CA PRO A 110 3.47 20.77 -8.95
C PRO A 110 4.29 19.97 -7.94
N GLY A 111 3.84 18.76 -7.61
CA GLY A 111 4.63 17.82 -6.80
C GLY A 111 4.81 18.20 -5.33
N ILE A 112 4.06 19.16 -4.76
CA ILE A 112 4.10 19.47 -3.31
C ILE A 112 3.91 18.21 -2.46
N VAL A 113 3.00 17.32 -2.88
CA VAL A 113 2.71 16.04 -2.19
C VAL A 113 3.94 15.13 -2.10
N HIS A 114 4.95 15.35 -2.95
CA HIS A 114 6.20 14.58 -2.98
C HIS A 114 7.39 15.33 -2.35
N ARG A 115 7.17 16.49 -1.72
CA ARG A 115 8.24 17.17 -0.97
C ARG A 115 8.75 16.28 0.17
N LEU A 116 10.05 16.34 0.40
CA LEU A 116 10.72 15.70 1.54
C LEU A 116 10.35 16.48 2.82
N ASP A 117 9.16 16.23 3.35
CA ASP A 117 8.64 16.82 4.57
C ASP A 117 8.79 15.87 5.77
N ASP A 118 8.33 16.31 6.95
CA ASP A 118 8.37 15.50 8.16
C ASP A 118 7.60 14.17 8.00
N ALA A 119 6.54 14.15 7.18
CA ALA A 119 5.78 12.93 6.92
C ALA A 119 6.60 11.93 6.10
N TYR A 120 7.38 12.40 5.11
CA TYR A 120 8.33 11.57 4.39
C TYR A 120 9.37 10.95 5.33
N PHE A 121 10.03 11.75 6.18
CA PHE A 121 11.05 11.24 7.10
C PHE A 121 10.46 10.26 8.12
N LYS A 122 9.25 10.52 8.62
CA LYS A 122 8.52 9.59 9.50
C LYS A 122 8.24 8.25 8.81
N LYS A 123 7.87 8.27 7.53
CA LYS A 123 7.65 7.06 6.73
C LYS A 123 8.95 6.27 6.54
N ILE A 124 10.07 6.94 6.25
CA ILE A 124 11.38 6.28 6.12
C ILE A 124 11.80 5.64 7.43
N ASP A 125 11.71 6.35 8.55
CA ASP A 125 12.01 5.82 9.89
C ASP A 125 11.13 4.60 10.23
N ALA A 126 9.85 4.61 9.86
CA ALA A 126 8.96 3.45 10.03
C ALA A 126 9.39 2.23 9.19
N ILE A 127 9.80 2.45 7.93
CA ILE A 127 10.28 1.39 7.02
C ILE A 127 11.59 0.80 7.55
N GLU A 128 12.56 1.64 7.90
CA GLU A 128 13.83 1.19 8.47
C GLU A 128 13.63 0.41 9.76
N PHE A 129 12.70 0.87 10.62
CA PHE A 129 12.31 0.15 11.82
C PHE A 129 11.74 -1.23 11.51
N ALA A 130 10.78 -1.33 10.58
CA ALA A 130 10.15 -2.60 10.22
C ALA A 130 11.13 -3.60 9.60
N VAL A 131 12.08 -3.13 8.79
CA VAL A 131 13.16 -3.97 8.26
C VAL A 131 14.08 -4.46 9.37
N LYS A 132 14.48 -3.57 10.29
CA LYS A 132 15.38 -3.90 11.39
C LYS A 132 14.79 -4.91 12.37
N TYR A 133 13.48 -4.85 12.61
CA TYR A 133 12.76 -5.65 13.61
C TYR A 133 11.82 -6.71 12.99
N ASP A 134 12.11 -7.16 11.76
CA ASP A 134 11.29 -8.17 11.05
C ASP A 134 11.36 -9.57 11.67
N ASP A 135 12.47 -9.92 12.33
CA ASP A 135 12.67 -11.24 12.93
C ASP A 135 12.42 -11.29 14.45
N GLY A 136 12.11 -10.16 15.07
CA GLY A 136 11.74 -10.05 16.48
C GLY A 136 12.85 -10.32 17.49
N LYS A 137 14.11 -10.46 17.06
CA LYS A 137 15.21 -10.90 17.95
C LYS A 137 15.77 -9.81 18.85
N ASP A 138 15.71 -8.54 18.44
CA ASP A 138 16.21 -7.42 19.24
C ASP A 138 15.07 -6.83 20.09
N PRO A 139 15.05 -7.08 21.42
CA PRO A 139 13.97 -6.60 22.31
C PRO A 139 13.93 -5.08 22.41
N LYS A 140 14.99 -4.36 22.00
CA LYS A 140 15.04 -2.89 22.02
C LYS A 140 13.99 -2.24 21.10
N GLY A 141 13.40 -3.01 20.18
CA GLY A 141 12.31 -2.57 19.33
C GLY A 141 10.98 -2.43 20.07
N LEU A 142 10.70 -3.28 21.05
CA LEU A 142 9.40 -3.35 21.73
C LEU A 142 8.87 -2.00 22.23
N PRO A 143 9.62 -1.21 23.04
CA PRO A 143 9.12 0.07 23.54
C PRO A 143 8.95 1.14 22.45
N LYS A 144 9.62 0.97 21.30
CA LYS A 144 9.64 1.93 20.19
C LYS A 144 8.60 1.61 19.12
N ALA A 145 7.99 0.42 19.17
CA ALA A 145 7.00 -0.01 18.20
C ALA A 145 5.66 0.72 18.43
N ASP A 146 5.04 1.11 17.31
CA ASP A 146 3.63 1.51 17.28
C ASP A 146 2.73 0.28 17.25
N ILE A 147 3.17 -0.78 16.55
CA ILE A 147 2.44 -2.03 16.35
C ILE A 147 3.40 -3.21 16.54
N ILE A 148 2.98 -4.22 17.29
CA ILE A 148 3.71 -5.47 17.47
C ILE A 148 2.87 -6.60 16.90
N LEU A 149 3.33 -7.22 15.81
CA LEU A 149 2.63 -8.33 15.17
C LEU A 149 3.10 -9.66 15.77
N LEU A 150 2.19 -10.38 16.42
CA LEU A 150 2.42 -11.70 16.98
C LEU A 150 1.90 -12.77 16.01
N GLY A 151 2.65 -13.84 15.80
CA GLY A 151 2.11 -14.98 15.06
C GLY A 151 3.13 -16.04 14.70
N ILE A 152 2.63 -17.21 14.35
CA ILE A 152 3.45 -18.33 13.88
C ILE A 152 4.04 -18.07 12.48
N SER A 153 4.95 -18.93 12.02
CA SER A 153 5.50 -18.84 10.67
C SER A 153 4.38 -18.95 9.61
N ARG A 154 4.45 -18.12 8.55
CA ARG A 154 3.50 -18.06 7.42
C ARG A 154 2.16 -17.36 7.67
N THR A 155 2.07 -16.50 8.68
CA THR A 155 0.93 -15.57 8.90
C THR A 155 1.11 -14.21 8.20
N SER A 156 1.92 -14.13 7.14
CA SER A 156 2.17 -12.89 6.36
C SER A 156 2.71 -11.68 7.14
N LYS A 157 3.32 -11.87 8.32
CA LYS A 157 3.92 -10.80 9.14
C LYS A 157 4.85 -9.88 8.36
N THR A 158 5.84 -10.41 7.63
CA THR A 158 6.83 -9.58 6.91
C THR A 158 6.20 -8.71 5.82
N PRO A 159 5.36 -9.22 4.90
CA PRO A 159 4.66 -8.33 3.97
C PRO A 159 3.73 -7.31 4.65
N LEU A 160 3.06 -7.72 5.72
CA LEU A 160 2.12 -6.87 6.46
C LEU A 160 2.83 -5.74 7.22
N SER A 161 3.95 -6.03 7.89
CA SER A 161 4.75 -5.03 8.60
C SER A 161 5.31 -3.99 7.65
N GLN A 162 5.78 -4.41 6.46
CA GLN A 162 6.23 -3.49 5.42
C GLN A 162 5.09 -2.62 4.90
N TYR A 163 3.90 -3.19 4.65
CA TYR A 163 2.74 -2.42 4.23
C TYR A 163 2.33 -1.36 5.26
N LEU A 164 2.26 -1.73 6.54
CA LEU A 164 1.96 -0.82 7.65
C LEU A 164 3.06 0.25 7.81
N ALA A 165 4.32 -0.09 7.60
CA ALA A 165 5.42 0.86 7.61
C ALA A 165 5.31 1.90 6.47
N HIS A 166 4.82 1.51 5.30
CA HIS A 166 4.48 2.45 4.23
C HIS A 166 3.34 3.42 4.62
N LYS A 167 2.55 3.09 5.64
CA LYS A 167 1.56 3.96 6.29
C LYS A 167 2.13 4.72 7.50
N SER A 168 3.46 4.72 7.67
CA SER A 168 4.21 5.43 8.71
C SER A 168 4.03 4.88 10.13
N TYR A 169 3.78 3.57 10.27
CA TYR A 169 3.75 2.87 11.56
C TYR A 169 5.04 2.08 11.78
N LYS A 170 5.67 2.24 12.95
CA LYS A 170 6.81 1.41 13.38
C LYS A 170 6.31 0.04 13.80
N VAL A 171 6.50 -0.96 12.93
CA VAL A 171 6.02 -2.32 13.17
C VAL A 171 7.16 -3.24 13.56
N MET A 172 6.99 -3.98 14.66
CA MET A 172 7.89 -5.05 15.07
C MET A 172 7.18 -6.40 14.92
N ASN A 173 7.85 -7.37 14.32
CA ASN A 173 7.33 -8.73 14.18
C ASN A 173 7.89 -9.59 15.31
N VAL A 174 7.04 -10.29 16.06
CA VAL A 174 7.46 -11.23 17.10
C VAL A 174 6.97 -12.63 16.72
N PRO A 175 7.89 -13.57 16.42
CA PRO A 175 7.52 -14.94 16.14
C PRO A 175 7.05 -15.62 17.43
N ILE A 176 5.88 -16.26 17.37
CA ILE A 176 5.38 -17.09 18.46
C ILE A 176 5.56 -18.54 18.03
N VAL A 177 6.61 -19.20 18.52
CA VAL A 177 6.91 -20.61 18.23
C VAL A 177 7.53 -21.27 19.48
N PRO A 178 7.28 -22.56 19.75
CA PRO A 178 7.73 -23.23 20.98
C PRO A 178 9.25 -23.16 21.24
N GLU A 179 10.07 -23.09 20.20
CA GLU A 179 11.53 -23.08 20.30
C GLU A 179 12.12 -21.73 20.71
N VAL A 180 11.34 -20.65 20.64
CA VAL A 180 11.81 -19.29 20.87
C VAL A 180 10.98 -18.67 21.97
N THR A 181 11.58 -18.48 23.12
CA THR A 181 10.97 -17.71 24.21
C THR A 181 10.71 -16.28 23.72
N PRO A 182 9.47 -15.78 23.84
CA PRO A 182 9.18 -14.38 23.55
C PRO A 182 10.06 -13.46 24.41
N PRO A 183 10.44 -12.27 23.92
CA PRO A 183 11.30 -11.39 24.70
C PRO A 183 10.62 -10.97 26.01
N ASP A 184 11.36 -10.97 27.12
CA ASP A 184 10.80 -10.76 28.48
C ASP A 184 9.88 -9.54 28.60
N GLY A 185 10.24 -8.43 27.94
CA GLY A 185 9.45 -7.20 27.98
C GLY A 185 8.17 -7.21 27.16
N LEU A 186 7.85 -8.29 26.43
CA LEU A 186 6.63 -8.38 25.61
C LEU A 186 5.36 -8.31 26.48
N TYR A 187 5.38 -8.93 27.66
CA TYR A 187 4.26 -8.95 28.59
C TYR A 187 4.06 -7.62 29.34
N ASP A 188 5.08 -6.76 29.33
CA ASP A 188 5.04 -5.43 29.94
C ASP A 188 4.56 -4.34 28.96
N ILE A 189 4.45 -4.64 27.67
CA ILE A 189 3.94 -3.69 26.67
C ILE A 189 2.42 -3.60 26.77
N ASP A 190 1.89 -2.38 26.54
CA ASP A 190 0.45 -2.16 26.37
C ASP A 190 -0.14 -3.16 25.36
N PRO A 191 -1.05 -4.07 25.79
CA PRO A 191 -1.65 -5.07 24.91
C PRO A 191 -2.36 -4.48 23.69
N LYS A 192 -2.76 -3.20 23.74
CA LYS A 192 -3.34 -2.48 22.60
C LYS A 192 -2.37 -2.25 21.45
N LYS A 193 -1.05 -2.34 21.68
CA LYS A 193 -0.04 -2.30 20.62
C LYS A 193 0.19 -3.66 19.97
N CYS A 194 -0.16 -4.74 20.67
CA CYS A 194 0.02 -6.11 20.19
C CYS A 194 -1.17 -6.52 19.32
N ILE A 195 -0.89 -7.13 18.17
CA ILE A 195 -1.91 -7.72 17.30
C ILE A 195 -1.49 -9.15 16.97
N ALA A 196 -2.32 -10.11 17.35
CA ALA A 196 -2.08 -11.52 17.06
C ALA A 196 -2.70 -11.91 15.71
N LEU A 197 -1.91 -12.54 14.84
CA LEU A 197 -2.33 -13.01 13.52
C LEU A 197 -2.55 -14.52 13.56
N LYS A 198 -3.82 -14.92 13.45
CA LYS A 198 -4.26 -16.33 13.41
C LYS A 198 -4.44 -16.79 11.96
N ILE A 199 -4.12 -18.05 11.70
CA ILE A 199 -4.32 -18.70 10.41
C ILE A 199 -4.90 -20.10 10.63
N SER A 200 -5.79 -20.53 9.74
CA SER A 200 -6.34 -21.88 9.81
C SER A 200 -5.27 -22.93 9.50
N GLU A 201 -5.36 -24.07 10.18
CA GLU A 201 -4.45 -25.21 9.98
C GLU A 201 -4.39 -25.64 8.52
N GLU A 202 -5.54 -25.77 7.86
CA GLU A 202 -5.63 -26.18 6.45
C GLU A 202 -4.85 -25.21 5.54
N LYS A 203 -5.04 -23.90 5.72
CA LYS A 203 -4.38 -22.87 4.93
C LYS A 203 -2.88 -22.87 5.20
N LEU A 204 -2.48 -22.97 6.46
CA LEU A 204 -1.08 -23.02 6.87
C LEU A 204 -0.36 -24.22 6.27
N ASN A 205 -0.95 -25.41 6.37
CA ASN A 205 -0.39 -26.64 5.82
C ASN A 205 -0.19 -26.51 4.31
N ARG A 206 -1.19 -26.00 3.58
CA ARG A 206 -1.08 -25.72 2.14
C ARG A 206 0.12 -24.81 1.82
N ILE A 207 0.25 -23.67 2.50
CA ILE A 207 1.35 -22.72 2.27
C ILE A 207 2.72 -23.36 2.55
N ARG A 208 2.82 -24.16 3.63
CA ARG A 208 4.09 -24.84 3.98
C ARG A 208 4.47 -25.90 2.95
N LYS A 209 3.53 -26.71 2.48
CA LYS A 209 3.76 -27.68 1.40
C LYS A 209 4.22 -27.02 0.11
N GLU A 210 3.57 -25.92 -0.30
CA GLU A 210 4.00 -25.15 -1.47
C GLU A 210 5.44 -24.62 -1.30
N ARG A 211 5.78 -24.14 -0.10
CA ARG A 211 7.14 -23.67 0.19
C ARG A 211 8.18 -24.79 0.15
N LEU A 212 7.88 -25.96 0.71
CA LEU A 212 8.79 -27.12 0.68
C LEU A 212 9.06 -27.55 -0.76
N LYS A 213 8.01 -27.60 -1.59
CA LYS A 213 8.13 -27.88 -3.03
C LYS A 213 9.03 -26.87 -3.75
N GLN A 214 8.89 -25.57 -3.47
CA GLN A 214 9.77 -24.53 -4.03
C GLN A 214 11.25 -24.70 -3.63
N LEU A 215 11.50 -25.25 -2.45
CA LEU A 215 12.86 -25.50 -1.94
C LEU A 215 13.43 -26.85 -2.39
N GLY A 216 12.71 -27.62 -3.20
CA GLY A 216 13.11 -28.96 -3.62
C GLY A 216 13.12 -29.99 -2.47
N LEU A 217 12.46 -29.69 -1.35
CA LEU A 217 12.34 -30.57 -0.20
C LEU A 217 11.05 -31.39 -0.30
N GLY A 218 11.12 -32.67 0.09
CA GLY A 218 9.95 -33.55 0.11
C GLY A 218 8.91 -33.13 1.16
N ASP A 219 7.66 -33.56 0.95
CA ASP A 219 6.50 -33.27 1.82
C ASP A 219 6.61 -33.88 3.23
N THR A 220 7.71 -34.58 3.56
CA THR A 220 7.95 -35.30 4.82
C THR A 220 8.71 -34.50 5.87
N ALA A 221 9.04 -33.23 5.63
CA ALA A 221 9.69 -32.38 6.63
C ALA A 221 8.75 -32.16 7.82
N ARG A 222 9.27 -32.34 9.05
CA ARG A 222 8.56 -32.10 10.33
C ARG A 222 7.83 -30.74 10.38
N TYR A 223 8.31 -29.76 9.59
CA TYR A 223 7.74 -28.43 9.42
C TYR A 223 6.27 -28.40 8.92
N ALA A 224 5.81 -29.42 8.19
CA ALA A 224 4.46 -29.46 7.60
C ALA A 224 3.59 -30.62 8.11
N THR A 225 3.96 -31.26 9.23
CA THR A 225 3.12 -32.30 9.84
C THR A 225 1.99 -31.67 10.65
N GLU A 226 0.82 -32.31 10.65
CA GLU A 226 -0.36 -31.86 11.41
C GLU A 226 -0.06 -31.72 12.90
N ALA A 227 0.60 -32.71 13.49
CA ALA A 227 1.01 -32.67 14.89
C ALA A 227 1.87 -31.44 15.24
N ARG A 228 2.77 -31.05 14.33
CA ARG A 228 3.63 -29.88 14.53
C ARG A 228 2.85 -28.57 14.39
N ILE A 229 1.95 -28.50 13.43
CA ILE A 229 1.09 -27.32 13.25
C ILE A 229 0.21 -27.12 14.49
N GLN A 230 -0.39 -28.19 15.00
CA GLN A 230 -1.19 -28.17 16.22
C GLN A 230 -0.40 -27.71 17.44
N GLU A 231 0.83 -28.21 17.61
CA GLU A 231 1.75 -27.76 18.68
C GLU A 231 1.98 -26.24 18.61
N GLU A 232 2.28 -25.70 17.43
CA GLU A 232 2.52 -24.26 17.25
C GLU A 232 1.25 -23.42 17.46
N LEU A 233 0.09 -23.91 17.03
CA LEU A 233 -1.19 -23.22 17.20
C LEU A 233 -1.59 -23.16 18.68
N ASN A 234 -1.43 -24.27 19.42
CA ASN A 234 -1.72 -24.32 20.85
C ASN A 234 -0.81 -23.36 21.64
N TYR A 235 0.49 -23.39 21.34
CA TYR A 235 1.44 -22.47 21.96
C TYR A 235 1.11 -21.00 21.63
N PHE A 236 0.70 -20.72 20.39
CA PHE A 236 0.26 -19.38 20.01
C PHE A 236 -0.97 -18.92 20.81
N GLU A 237 -1.97 -19.78 20.98
CA GLU A 237 -3.18 -19.45 21.75
C GLU A 237 -2.89 -19.19 23.23
N GLU A 238 -1.97 -19.95 23.84
CA GLU A 238 -1.52 -19.75 25.21
C GLU A 238 -0.90 -18.35 25.41
N ILE A 239 0.12 -18.02 24.60
CA ILE A 239 0.83 -16.74 24.69
C ILE A 239 -0.09 -15.56 24.41
N VAL A 240 -0.95 -15.67 23.39
CA VAL A 240 -1.88 -14.59 23.02
C VAL A 240 -2.93 -14.37 24.11
N SER A 241 -3.41 -15.44 24.75
CA SER A 241 -4.33 -15.35 25.88
C SER A 241 -3.69 -14.70 27.10
N GLU A 242 -2.41 -14.97 27.36
CA GLU A 242 -1.66 -14.35 28.45
C GLU A 242 -1.46 -12.84 28.23
N ILE A 243 -1.14 -12.43 26.99
CA ILE A 243 -0.98 -11.01 26.63
C ILE A 243 -2.33 -10.28 26.61
N GLY A 244 -3.42 -10.94 26.22
CA GLY A 244 -4.76 -10.34 26.16
C GLY A 244 -4.95 -9.35 25.00
N CYS A 245 -4.25 -9.56 23.89
CA CYS A 245 -4.28 -8.70 22.71
C CYS A 245 -5.35 -9.14 21.66
N PRO A 246 -5.81 -8.24 20.76
CA PRO A 246 -6.73 -8.60 19.69
C PRO A 246 -6.14 -9.65 18.73
N VAL A 247 -7.01 -10.54 18.24
CA VAL A 247 -6.66 -11.59 17.29
C VAL A 247 -7.36 -11.33 15.95
N ILE A 248 -6.60 -11.32 14.86
CA ILE A 248 -7.09 -11.18 13.49
C ILE A 248 -6.83 -12.46 12.73
N ASP A 249 -7.88 -13.04 12.14
CA ASP A 249 -7.77 -14.19 11.24
C ASP A 249 -7.39 -13.72 9.83
N VAL A 250 -6.21 -14.14 9.36
CA VAL A 250 -5.65 -13.77 8.05
C VAL A 250 -5.86 -14.84 6.98
N SER A 251 -6.59 -15.92 7.27
CA SER A 251 -6.70 -17.10 6.39
C SER A 251 -7.26 -16.80 5.00
N GLN A 252 -8.14 -15.81 4.90
CA GLN A 252 -8.84 -15.42 3.67
C GLN A 252 -8.74 -13.91 3.36
N LYS A 253 -7.88 -13.18 4.07
CA LYS A 253 -7.75 -11.73 3.92
C LYS A 253 -6.54 -11.38 3.06
N ALA A 254 -6.69 -10.30 2.28
CA ALA A 254 -5.56 -9.65 1.64
C ALA A 254 -4.70 -8.92 2.68
N ILE A 255 -3.46 -8.57 2.32
CA ILE A 255 -2.56 -7.80 3.20
C ILE A 255 -3.16 -6.43 3.48
N GLU A 256 -3.71 -5.79 2.45
CA GLU A 256 -4.33 -4.47 2.50
C GLU A 256 -5.55 -4.45 3.43
N GLU A 257 -6.39 -5.50 3.36
CA GLU A 257 -7.56 -5.65 4.23
C GLU A 257 -7.14 -5.82 5.69
N THR A 258 -6.19 -6.73 5.95
CA THR A 258 -5.65 -6.95 7.30
C THR A 258 -5.00 -5.70 7.86
N ALA A 259 -4.25 -4.95 7.05
CA ALA A 259 -3.63 -3.70 7.45
C ALA A 259 -4.66 -2.64 7.84
N ASN A 260 -5.76 -2.53 7.09
CA ASN A 260 -6.83 -1.59 7.40
C ASN A 260 -7.53 -1.93 8.73
N ASP A 261 -7.79 -3.22 9.01
CA ASP A 261 -8.34 -3.66 10.30
C ASP A 261 -7.44 -3.25 11.47
N ILE A 262 -6.13 -3.46 11.31
CA ILE A 262 -5.13 -3.10 12.33
C ILE A 262 -5.09 -1.58 12.55
N ILE A 263 -5.01 -0.80 11.47
CA ILE A 263 -4.97 0.66 11.54
C ILE A 263 -6.22 1.18 12.25
N HIS A 264 -7.40 0.66 11.87
CA HIS A 264 -8.65 1.05 12.48
C HIS A 264 -8.67 0.77 13.99
N TYR A 265 -8.22 -0.41 14.41
CA TYR A 265 -8.11 -0.75 15.82
C TYR A 265 -7.17 0.19 16.58
N ILE A 266 -5.98 0.48 16.02
CA ILE A 266 -4.98 1.35 16.66
C ILE A 266 -5.50 2.79 16.77
N GLU A 267 -6.14 3.32 15.74
CA GLU A 267 -6.67 4.70 15.74
C GLU A 267 -7.84 4.90 16.70
N GLN A 268 -8.73 3.91 16.81
CA GLN A 268 -9.80 3.94 17.81
C GLN A 268 -9.26 3.98 19.25
N ASN A 269 -8.16 3.27 19.51
CA ASN A 269 -7.55 3.22 20.84
C ASN A 269 -6.73 4.46 21.19
N LYS A 270 -6.28 5.24 20.20
CA LYS A 270 -5.64 6.55 20.42
C LYS A 270 -6.65 7.66 20.77
N SER A 271 -7.91 7.48 20.39
CA SER A 271 -8.97 8.49 20.55
C SER A 271 -9.75 8.38 21.87
N LYS A 272 -9.34 7.47 22.76
CA LYS A 272 -9.92 7.22 24.10
C LYS A 272 -8.87 7.47 25.17
#